data_AF-F4B9Y2-F1
#
_entry.id   AF-F4B9Y2-F1
#
_cell.length_a   1.000
_cell.length_b   1.000
_cell.length_c   1.000
_cell.angle_alpha   90.00
_cell.angle_beta   90.00
_cell.angle_gamma   90.00
#
_symmetry.space_group_name_H-M   'P 1'
#
loop_
_entity.id
_entity.type
_entity.pdbx_description
1 polymer ?
#
loop_
_entity_poly.entity_id
_entity_poly.type
_entity_poly.pdbx_seq_one_letter_code
_entity_poly.pdbx_strand_id
1 'polypeptide(L)'
;MFWEAYRKIEKGTEVSLEEFRSNDELKSEVKEGIIELYKEVISEARRLINEPDDEKLFLELFRRNIIDSYLLQELIDIMNIIKNLHKTDDDVIYGLLVRIMEDLEELFYSVKKFLN
;
A
#
# COMPACT_ATOMS: atom_id res chain seq x y z
N MET A 1 11.60 4.15 7.86
CA MET A 1 11.16 3.28 6.76
C MET A 1 9.71 3.51 6.39
N PHE A 2 8.69 3.11 7.18
CA PHE A 2 7.27 3.39 6.84
C PHE A 2 6.99 4.83 6.40
N TRP A 3 7.29 5.83 7.24
CA TRP A 3 7.04 7.24 6.94
C TRP A 3 7.88 7.81 5.79
N GLU A 4 9.04 7.21 5.50
CA GLU A 4 9.87 7.65 4.38
C GLU A 4 9.22 7.21 3.06
N ALA A 5 8.78 5.95 2.97
CA ALA A 5 8.02 5.44 1.85
C ALA A 5 6.69 6.16 1.67
N TYR A 6 5.96 6.41 2.77
CA TYR A 6 4.70 7.16 2.78
C TYR A 6 4.87 8.56 2.16
N ARG A 7 5.91 9.31 2.57
CA ARG A 7 6.21 10.65 2.04
C ARG A 7 6.56 10.65 0.55
N LYS A 8 7.19 9.60 0.04
CA LYS A 8 7.44 9.47 -1.41
C LYS A 8 6.13 9.48 -2.19
N ILE A 9 5.10 8.80 -1.67
CA ILE A 9 3.77 8.74 -2.29
C ILE A 9 3.02 10.07 -2.11
N GLU A 10 3.10 10.66 -0.92
CA GLU A 10 2.48 11.94 -0.56
C GLU A 10 2.86 13.08 -1.52
N LYS A 11 4.12 13.15 -1.94
CA LYS A 11 4.55 14.12 -2.97
C LYS A 11 3.72 14.04 -4.25
N GLY A 12 3.28 12.84 -4.64
CA GLY A 12 2.44 12.63 -5.81
C GLY A 12 1.01 13.13 -5.62
N THR A 13 0.51 13.20 -4.39
CA THR A 13 -0.85 13.70 -4.08
C THR A 13 -0.91 15.22 -3.98
N GLU A 14 0.24 15.89 -3.79
CA GLU A 14 0.37 17.33 -3.66
C GLU A 14 0.44 18.08 -5.01
N VAL A 15 0.60 17.34 -6.11
CA VAL A 15 0.69 17.90 -7.47
C VAL A 15 -0.60 17.64 -8.25
N SER A 16 -0.76 18.29 -9.41
CA SER A 16 -1.86 17.96 -10.32
C SER A 16 -1.58 16.68 -11.12
N LEU A 17 -2.63 16.05 -11.68
CA LEU A 17 -2.47 14.91 -12.60
C LEU A 17 -1.59 15.25 -13.81
N GLU A 18 -1.71 16.46 -14.36
CA GLU A 18 -0.90 16.90 -15.51
C GLU A 18 0.58 16.96 -15.14
N GLU A 19 0.88 17.55 -13.97
CA GLU A 19 2.23 17.61 -13.44
C GLU A 19 2.80 16.21 -13.17
N PHE A 20 2.02 15.35 -12.50
CA PHE A 20 2.39 13.95 -12.24
C PHE A 20 2.74 13.20 -13.53
N ARG A 21 1.88 13.27 -14.56
CA ARG A 21 2.13 12.63 -15.86
C ARG A 21 3.41 13.11 -16.53
N SER A 22 3.72 14.40 -16.41
CA SER A 22 4.86 15.03 -17.08
C SER A 22 6.19 14.89 -16.35
N ASN A 23 6.18 14.51 -15.07
CA ASN A 23 7.37 14.41 -14.23
C ASN A 23 7.77 12.94 -14.00
N ASP A 24 8.65 12.41 -14.85
CA ASP A 24 9.11 11.02 -14.78
C ASP A 24 9.88 10.69 -13.48
N GLU A 25 10.62 11.66 -12.93
CA GLU A 25 11.33 11.48 -11.66
C GLU A 25 10.35 11.29 -10.50
N LEU A 26 9.35 12.19 -10.39
CA LEU A 26 8.30 12.08 -9.37
C LEU A 26 7.51 10.77 -9.52
N LYS A 27 7.13 10.38 -10.74
CA LYS A 27 6.43 9.10 -10.98
C LYS A 27 7.25 7.92 -10.52
N SER A 28 8.54 7.90 -10.83
CA SER A 28 9.43 6.83 -10.40
C SER A 28 9.54 6.78 -8.88
N GLU A 29 9.71 7.93 -8.23
CA GLU A 29 9.79 8.04 -6.77
C GLU A 29 8.50 7.56 -6.11
N VAL A 30 7.33 7.95 -6.63
CA VAL A 30 6.02 7.55 -6.11
C VAL A 30 5.81 6.04 -6.28
N LYS A 31 6.11 5.47 -7.46
CA LYS A 31 5.97 4.02 -7.70
C LYS A 31 6.90 3.21 -6.80
N GLU A 32 8.12 3.69 -6.56
CA GLU A 32 9.04 3.10 -5.58
C GLU A 32 8.45 3.18 -4.16
N GLY A 33 7.94 4.34 -3.76
CA GLY A 33 7.28 4.55 -2.46
C GLY A 33 6.13 3.58 -2.22
N ILE A 34 5.27 3.34 -3.21
CA ILE A 34 4.17 2.35 -3.13
C ILE A 34 4.73 0.95 -2.83
N ILE A 35 5.76 0.52 -3.56
CA ILE A 35 6.37 -0.80 -3.40
C ILE A 35 7.02 -0.94 -2.02
N GLU A 36 7.76 0.08 -1.58
CA GLU A 36 8.44 0.08 -0.28
C GLU A 36 7.43 0.07 0.87
N LEU A 37 6.40 0.92 0.80
CA LEU A 37 5.36 1.02 1.82
C LEU A 37 4.64 -0.32 1.97
N TYR A 38 4.20 -0.91 0.85
CA TYR A 38 3.57 -2.22 0.86
C TYR A 38 4.47 -3.28 1.49
N LYS A 39 5.74 -3.39 1.04
CA LYS A 39 6.68 -4.37 1.59
C LYS A 39 6.85 -4.23 3.11
N GLU A 40 6.98 -3.00 3.61
CA GLU A 40 7.12 -2.73 5.04
C GLU A 40 5.88 -3.18 5.83
N VAL A 41 4.69 -2.80 5.37
CA VAL A 41 3.44 -3.15 6.04
C VAL A 41 3.19 -4.66 6.03
N ILE A 42 3.43 -5.33 4.90
CA ILE A 42 3.30 -6.78 4.81
C ILE A 42 4.35 -7.47 5.69
N SER A 43 5.57 -6.94 5.79
CA SER A 43 6.59 -7.46 6.69
C SER A 43 6.11 -7.43 8.15
N GLU A 44 5.54 -6.30 8.60
CA GLU A 44 4.97 -6.20 9.94
C GLU A 44 3.81 -7.18 10.15
N ALA A 45 2.91 -7.31 9.18
CA ALA A 45 1.82 -8.30 9.23
C ALA A 45 2.36 -9.74 9.36
N ARG A 46 3.45 -10.07 8.64
CA ARG A 46 4.09 -11.39 8.69
C ARG A 46 4.78 -11.69 10.03
N ARG A 47 5.22 -10.66 10.75
CA ARG A 47 5.73 -10.83 12.12
C ARG A 47 4.65 -11.30 13.08
N LEU A 48 3.39 -10.93 12.83
CA LEU A 48 2.24 -11.37 13.61
C LEU A 48 1.71 -12.73 13.17
N ILE A 49 1.66 -12.97 11.85
CA ILE A 49 1.17 -14.21 11.24
C ILE A 49 2.21 -14.69 10.24
N ASN A 50 2.88 -15.80 10.54
CA ASN A 50 3.91 -16.37 9.66
C ASN A 50 3.30 -17.06 8.43
N GLU A 51 2.79 -16.27 7.49
CA GLU A 51 2.22 -16.71 6.20
C GLU A 51 2.94 -16.00 5.04
N PRO A 52 3.64 -16.75 4.16
CA PRO A 52 4.37 -16.16 3.05
C PRO A 52 3.49 -15.66 1.90
N ASP A 53 2.28 -16.18 1.71
CA ASP A 53 1.38 -15.74 0.64
C ASP A 53 0.52 -14.53 1.09
N ASP A 54 0.58 -13.43 0.35
CA ASP A 54 -0.11 -12.17 0.73
C ASP A 54 -1.64 -12.35 0.85
N GLU A 55 -2.26 -13.06 -0.09
CA GLU A 55 -3.71 -13.25 -0.09
C GLU A 55 -4.16 -14.09 1.10
N LYS A 56 -3.45 -15.19 1.39
CA LYS A 56 -3.68 -15.99 2.59
C LYS A 56 -3.42 -15.22 3.88
N LEU A 57 -2.40 -14.38 3.91
CA LEU A 57 -2.09 -13.52 5.04
C LEU A 57 -3.26 -12.57 5.34
N PHE A 58 -3.81 -11.91 4.31
CA PHE A 58 -4.99 -11.02 4.47
C PHE A 58 -6.21 -11.77 4.99
N LEU A 59 -6.49 -12.95 4.43
CA LEU A 59 -7.59 -13.79 4.90
C LEU A 59 -7.41 -14.22 6.36
N GLU A 60 -6.19 -14.50 6.79
CA GLU A 60 -5.90 -14.88 8.18
C GLU A 60 -6.01 -13.68 9.14
N LEU A 61 -5.56 -12.48 8.73
CA LEU A 61 -5.78 -11.24 9.48
C LEU A 61 -7.28 -10.98 9.70
N PHE A 62 -8.09 -11.16 8.65
CA PHE A 62 -9.54 -11.02 8.72
C PHE A 62 -10.17 -12.06 9.64
N ARG A 63 -9.81 -13.35 9.51
CA ARG A 63 -10.30 -14.44 10.37
C ARG A 63 -10.03 -14.21 11.86
N ARG A 64 -8.94 -13.52 12.18
CA ARG A 64 -8.55 -13.16 13.54
C ARG A 64 -9.19 -11.85 14.03
N ASN A 65 -10.05 -11.22 13.23
CA ASN A 65 -10.66 -9.91 13.49
C ASN A 65 -9.63 -8.80 13.73
N ILE A 66 -8.46 -8.88 13.08
CA ILE A 66 -7.44 -7.83 13.12
C ILE A 66 -7.79 -6.71 12.13
N ILE A 67 -8.33 -7.09 10.98
CA ILE A 67 -8.87 -6.21 9.95
C ILE A 67 -10.33 -6.59 9.69
N ASP A 68 -11.12 -5.66 9.16
CA ASP A 68 -12.49 -5.93 8.76
C ASP A 68 -12.60 -6.40 7.30
N SER A 69 -13.82 -6.64 6.83
CA SER A 69 -14.07 -7.07 5.46
C SER A 69 -13.81 -5.99 4.42
N TYR A 70 -13.92 -4.71 4.80
CA TYR A 70 -13.66 -3.60 3.91
C TYR A 70 -12.16 -3.56 3.60
N LEU A 71 -11.33 -3.46 4.65
CA LEU A 71 -9.88 -3.44 4.50
C LEU A 71 -9.34 -4.71 3.83
N LEU A 72 -9.95 -5.88 4.06
CA LEU A 72 -9.59 -7.10 3.31
C LEU A 72 -9.74 -6.92 1.79
N GLN A 73 -10.86 -6.36 1.33
CA GLN A 73 -11.10 -6.14 -0.10
C GLN A 73 -10.10 -5.13 -0.66
N GLU A 74 -9.87 -4.05 0.07
CA GLU A 74 -8.90 -3.00 -0.29
C GLU A 74 -7.49 -3.55 -0.49
N LEU A 75 -7.03 -4.40 0.44
CA LEU A 75 -5.71 -5.01 0.37
C LEU A 75 -5.55 -5.96 -0.82
N ILE A 76 -6.60 -6.70 -1.20
CA ILE A 76 -6.59 -7.56 -2.38
C ILE A 76 -6.47 -6.71 -3.65
N ASP A 77 -7.23 -5.62 -3.74
CA ASP A 77 -7.17 -4.68 -4.87
C ASP A 77 -5.76 -4.05 -4.98
N ILE A 78 -5.23 -3.54 -3.86
CA ILE A 78 -3.89 -2.94 -3.78
C ILE A 78 -2.81 -3.94 -4.19
N MET A 79 -2.87 -5.18 -3.69
CA MET A 79 -1.93 -6.25 -4.09
C MET A 79 -1.95 -6.45 -5.62
N ASN A 80 -3.13 -6.46 -6.23
CA ASN A 80 -3.27 -6.65 -7.68
C ASN A 80 -2.72 -5.44 -8.47
N ILE A 81 -2.93 -4.22 -7.97
CA ILE A 81 -2.35 -3.00 -8.54
C ILE A 81 -0.82 -3.06 -8.47
N ILE A 82 -0.26 -3.41 -7.31
CA ILE A 82 1.18 -3.45 -7.09
C ILE A 82 1.86 -4.51 -7.98
N LYS A 83 1.26 -5.70 -8.12
CA LYS A 83 1.74 -6.74 -9.05
C LYS A 83 1.85 -6.26 -10.49
N ASN A 84 1.04 -5.27 -10.87
CA ASN A 84 0.96 -4.73 -12.22
C ASN A 84 1.47 -3.28 -12.34
N LEU A 85 2.06 -2.70 -11.27
CA LEU A 85 2.29 -1.27 -11.14
C LEU A 85 3.04 -0.64 -12.32
N HIS A 86 4.02 -1.35 -12.88
CA HIS A 86 4.81 -0.89 -14.03
C HIS A 86 4.03 -0.86 -15.36
N LYS A 87 2.89 -1.56 -15.42
CA LYS A 87 1.99 -1.64 -16.58
C LYS A 87 0.71 -0.83 -16.38
N THR A 88 0.46 -0.37 -15.16
CA THR A 88 -0.72 0.43 -14.82
C THR A 88 -0.55 1.84 -15.37
N ASP A 89 -1.62 2.36 -15.96
CA ASP A 89 -1.68 3.72 -16.48
C ASP A 89 -1.47 4.77 -15.37
N ASP A 90 -0.79 5.86 -15.70
CA ASP A 90 -0.45 6.90 -14.72
C ASP A 90 -1.71 7.55 -14.10
N ASP A 91 -2.82 7.62 -14.83
CA ASP A 91 -4.11 8.14 -14.34
C ASP A 91 -4.69 7.27 -13.24
N VAL A 92 -4.59 5.96 -13.46
CA VAL A 92 -5.10 4.96 -12.52
C VAL A 92 -4.24 4.99 -11.27
N ILE A 93 -2.90 5.04 -11.42
CA ILE A 93 -1.99 5.15 -10.27
C ILE A 93 -2.28 6.42 -9.48
N TYR A 94 -2.36 7.57 -10.17
CA TYR A 94 -2.61 8.87 -9.56
C TYR A 94 -3.95 8.89 -8.78
N GLY A 95 -5.01 8.36 -9.39
CA GLY A 95 -6.34 8.28 -8.77
C GLY A 95 -6.40 7.36 -7.54
N LEU A 96 -5.39 6.52 -7.33
CA LEU A 96 -5.35 5.54 -6.25
C LEU A 96 -4.33 5.88 -5.15
N LEU A 97 -3.52 6.94 -5.30
CA LEU A 97 -2.44 7.25 -4.36
C LEU A 97 -2.93 7.37 -2.92
N VAL A 98 -3.97 8.17 -2.69
CA VAL A 98 -4.54 8.39 -1.35
C VAL A 98 -5.08 7.09 -0.77
N ARG A 99 -5.85 6.33 -1.55
CA ARG A 99 -6.40 5.02 -1.14
C ARG A 99 -5.29 4.05 -0.72
N ILE A 100 -4.25 3.93 -1.55
CA ILE A 100 -3.08 3.09 -1.24
C ILE A 100 -2.42 3.52 0.08
N MET A 101 -2.26 4.83 0.31
CA MET A 101 -1.66 5.36 1.54
C MET A 101 -2.52 5.05 2.76
N GLU A 102 -3.82 5.37 2.70
CA GLU A 102 -4.76 5.21 3.80
C GLU A 102 -4.95 3.74 4.19
N ASP A 103 -5.21 2.85 3.23
CA ASP A 103 -5.47 1.43 3.52
C ASP A 103 -4.22 0.72 4.05
N LEU A 104 -3.02 1.07 3.55
CA LEU A 104 -1.77 0.51 4.06
C LEU A 104 -1.42 1.07 5.45
N GLU A 105 -1.73 2.34 5.72
CA GLU A 105 -1.60 2.92 7.06
C GLU A 105 -2.58 2.28 8.05
N GLU A 106 -3.83 2.04 7.63
CA GLU A 106 -4.82 1.35 8.44
C GLU A 106 -4.35 -0.08 8.78
N LEU A 107 -3.84 -0.82 7.79
CA LEU A 107 -3.28 -2.15 8.03
C LEU A 107 -2.09 -2.09 9.00
N PHE A 108 -1.18 -1.13 8.80
CA PHE A 108 -0.02 -0.95 9.66
C PHE A 108 -0.42 -0.77 11.13
N TYR A 109 -1.36 0.13 11.40
CA TYR A 109 -1.85 0.35 12.77
C TYR A 109 -2.66 -0.82 13.30
N SER A 110 -3.45 -1.47 12.46
CA SER A 110 -4.25 -2.65 12.84
C SER A 110 -3.34 -3.77 13.33
N VAL A 111 -2.23 -4.04 12.64
CA VAL A 111 -1.23 -5.04 13.04
C VAL A 111 -0.43 -4.58 14.25
N LYS A 112 0.04 -3.33 14.29
CA LYS A 112 0.86 -2.77 15.38
C LYS A 112 0.20 -2.92 16.75
N LYS A 113 -1.13 -2.83 16.83
CA LYS A 113 -1.90 -3.02 18.07
C LYS A 113 -1.66 -4.38 18.74
N PHE A 114 -1.26 -5.40 17.98
CA PHE A 114 -1.03 -6.77 18.47
C PHE A 114 0.45 -7.14 18.61
N LEU A 115 1.37 -6.30 18.12
CA LEU A 115 2.81 -6.49 18.27
C LEU A 115 3.41 -5.75 19.48
N ASN A 116 2.66 -4.78 20.03
CA ASN A 116 3.06 -3.99 21.20
C ASN A 116 2.42 -4.52 22.49
#